data_AF-A0AAX0VTJ3-F1
#
_entry.id   AF-A0AAX0VTJ3-F1
#
_cell.length_a   1.000
_cell.length_b   1.000
_cell.length_c   1.000
_cell.angle_alpha   90.00
_cell.angle_beta   90.00
_cell.angle_gamma   90.00
#
_symmetry.space_group_name_H-M   'P 1'
#
loop_
_entity.id
_entity.type
_entity.pdbx_description
1 polymer ?
#
loop_
_entity_poly.entity_id
_entity_poly.type
_entity_poly.pdbx_seq_one_letter_code
_entity_poly.pdbx_strand_id
1 'polypeptide(L)' 'MKRDLRKVLMPDHPLYTEAVEALKLYHHSQAEGVVGAELERLKLTAEHHFQVVTDYQLRALGGPAEKGH' A
#
# COMPACT_ATOMS: atom_id res chain seq x y z
N MET A 1 -8.15 25.73 -5.22
CA MET A 1 -8.19 24.53 -6.08
C MET A 1 -9.32 23.63 -5.60
N LYS A 2 -10.25 23.23 -6.47
CA LYS A 2 -11.33 22.31 -6.09
C LYS A 2 -10.74 20.90 -6.06
N ARG A 3 -10.73 20.27 -4.88
CA ARG A 3 -10.31 18.87 -4.72
C ARG A 3 -11.30 17.99 -5.47
N ASP A 4 -10.83 17.29 -6.49
CA ASP A 4 -11.65 16.37 -7.25
C ASP A 4 -11.71 15.03 -6.49
N LEU A 5 -12.71 14.90 -5.61
CA LEU A 5 -12.91 13.74 -4.74
C LEU A 5 -13.11 12.43 -5.52
N ARG A 6 -13.38 12.51 -6.83
CA ARG A 6 -13.47 11.35 -7.75
C ARG A 6 -12.12 10.73 -8.08
N LYS A 7 -11.01 11.42 -7.78
CA LYS A 7 -9.64 10.92 -7.95
C LYS A 7 -9.08 10.28 -6.68
N VAL A 8 -9.73 10.48 -5.54
CA VAL A 8 -9.42 9.76 -4.30
C VAL A 8 -9.62 8.28 -4.58
N LEU A 9 -8.62 7.44 -4.27
CA LEU A 9 -8.77 5.98 -4.30
C LEU A 9 -10.01 5.64 -3.49
N MET A 10 -11.10 5.32 -4.18
CA MET A 10 -12.23 4.71 -3.52
C MET A 10 -11.75 3.32 -3.01
N PRO A 11 -12.28 2.82 -1.87
CA PRO A 11 -11.79 1.58 -1.23
C PRO A 11 -11.79 0.33 -2.12
N ASP A 12 -12.51 0.39 -3.23
CA ASP A 12 -12.63 -0.59 -4.31
C ASP A 12 -11.49 -0.51 -5.35
N HIS A 13 -10.50 0.37 -5.18
CA HIS A 13 -9.38 0.44 -6.10
C HIS A 13 -8.42 -0.77 -5.91
N PRO A 14 -8.02 -1.45 -7.01
CA PRO A 14 -7.17 -2.65 -6.95
C PRO A 14 -5.91 -2.51 -6.09
N LEU A 15 -5.20 -1.38 -6.19
CA LEU A 15 -4.03 -1.08 -5.36
C LEU A 15 -4.29 -1.17 -3.84
N TYR A 16 -5.47 -0.75 -3.38
CA TYR A 16 -5.82 -0.85 -1.96
C TYR A 16 -6.11 -2.31 -1.58
N THR A 17 -6.79 -3.05 -2.45
CA THR A 17 -7.01 -4.49 -2.28
C THR A 17 -5.69 -5.25 -2.20
N GLU A 18 -4.75 -4.98 -3.10
CA GLU A 18 -3.42 -5.62 -3.13
C GLU A 18 -2.62 -5.33 -1.85
N ALA A 19 -2.65 -4.09 -1.36
CA ALA A 19 -2.00 -3.72 -0.10
C ALA A 19 -2.58 -4.46 1.11
N VAL A 20 -3.91 -4.58 1.16
CA VAL A 20 -4.61 -5.29 2.24
C VAL A 20 -4.34 -6.80 2.18
N GLU A 21 -4.34 -7.40 1.00
CA GLU A 21 -4.04 -8.83 0.85
C GLU A 21 -2.58 -9.15 1.23
N ALA A 22 -1.62 -8.29 0.86
CA ALA A 22 -0.23 -8.45 1.29
C ALA A 22 -0.08 -8.40 2.83
N LEU A 23 -0.81 -7.49 3.49
CA LEU A 23 -0.80 -7.38 4.95
C LEU A 23 -1.46 -8.59 5.63
N LYS A 24 -2.57 -9.09 5.07
CA LYS A 24 -3.21 -10.33 5.55
C LYS A 24 -2.27 -11.51 5.45
N LEU A 25 -1.55 -11.65 4.33
CA LEU A 25 -0.59 -12.73 4.13
C LEU A 25 0.55 -12.68 5.14
N TYR A 26 1.07 -11.48 5.44
CA TYR A 26 2.07 -11.29 6.49
C TYR A 26 1.56 -11.79 7.86
N HIS A 27 0.37 -11.35 8.28
CA HIS A 27 -0.19 -11.75 9.57
C HIS A 27 -0.57 -13.23 9.64
N HIS A 28 -1.08 -13.79 8.54
CA HIS A 28 -1.36 -15.21 8.47
C HIS A 28 -0.07 -16.03 8.60
N SER A 29 0.97 -15.66 7.86
CA SER A 29 2.28 -16.33 7.94
C SER A 29 2.89 -16.21 9.34
N GLN A 30 2.77 -15.05 9.98
CA GLN A 30 3.18 -14.84 11.37
C GLN A 30 2.43 -15.77 12.33
N ALA A 31 1.11 -15.93 12.16
CA ALA A 31 0.28 -16.79 12.98
C ALA A 31 0.61 -18.29 12.78
N GLU A 32 0.99 -18.68 11.57
CA GLU A 32 1.49 -20.02 11.23
C GLU A 32 2.93 -20.27 11.72
N GLY A 33 3.57 -19.29 12.36
CA GLY A 33 4.92 -19.42 12.91
C GLY A 33 6.04 -19.23 11.89
N VAL A 34 5.75 -18.67 10.71
CA VAL A 34 6.78 -18.24 9.75
C VAL A 34 7.61 -17.13 10.41
N VAL A 35 8.93 -17.29 10.37
CA VAL A 35 9.88 -16.37 11.01
C VAL A 35 11.08 -16.09 10.10
N GLY A 36 11.89 -15.11 10.49
CA GLY A 36 13.15 -14.79 9.80
C GLY A 36 12.92 -14.14 8.44
N ALA A 37 13.78 -14.48 7.48
CA ALA A 37 13.85 -13.79 6.20
C ALA A 37 12.53 -13.83 5.40
N GLU A 38 11.75 -14.89 5.53
CA GLU A 38 10.46 -14.99 4.82
C GLU A 38 9.42 -14.04 5.40
N LEU A 39 9.32 -13.97 6.73
CA LEU A 39 8.40 -13.05 7.39
C LEU A 39 8.78 -11.58 7.10
N GLU A 40 10.08 -11.26 7.07
CA GLU A 40 10.55 -9.92 6.75
C GLU A 40 10.28 -9.55 5.28
N ARG A 41 10.41 -10.49 4.35
CA ARG A 41 10.03 -10.27 2.94
C ARG A 41 8.55 -9.92 2.80
N LEU A 42 7.68 -10.65 3.50
CA LEU A 42 6.24 -10.39 3.48
C LEU A 42 5.91 -9.01 4.06
N LYS A 43 6.59 -8.63 5.15
CA LYS A 43 6.45 -7.30 5.77
C LYS A 43 6.85 -6.19 4.80
N LEU A 44 8.04 -6.26 4.21
CA LEU A 44 8.54 -5.27 3.25
C LEU A 44 7.63 -5.16 2.02
N THR A 45 7.06 -6.30 1.57
CA THR A 45 6.11 -6.32 0.47
C THR A 45 4.83 -5.58 0.84
N ALA A 46 4.27 -5.82 2.03
CA ALA A 46 3.09 -5.10 2.51
C ALA A 46 3.36 -3.60 2.63
N GLU A 47 4.48 -3.21 3.25
CA GLU A 47 4.89 -1.81 3.40
C GLU A 47 5.04 -1.11 2.03
N HIS A 48 5.63 -1.78 1.05
CA HIS A 48 5.77 -1.23 -0.31
C HIS A 48 4.41 -0.95 -0.96
N HIS A 49 3.44 -1.85 -0.83
CA HIS A 49 2.11 -1.62 -1.40
C HIS A 49 1.40 -0.43 -0.76
N PHE A 50 1.56 -0.23 0.56
CA PHE A 50 1.03 0.96 1.24
C PHE A 50 1.74 2.25 0.81
N GLN A 51 3.05 2.20 0.52
CA GLN A 51 3.79 3.32 -0.05
C GLN A 51 3.19 3.72 -1.41
N VAL A 52 2.96 2.74 -2.29
CA VAL A 52 2.37 2.97 -3.63
C VAL A 52 0.97 3.56 -3.54
N VAL A 53 0.14 3.06 -2.60
CA VAL A 53 -1.19 3.63 -2.33
C VAL A 53 -1.07 5.09 -1.87
N THR A 54 -0.14 5.37 -0.96
CA THR A 54 0.09 6.73 -0.44
C THR A 54 0.54 7.69 -1.54
N ASP A 55 1.49 7.26 -2.38
CA ASP A 55 1.99 8.04 -3.51
C ASP A 55 0.89 8.35 -4.52
N TYR A 56 0.03 7.37 -4.80
CA TYR A 56 -1.14 7.59 -5.65
C TYR A 56 -2.08 8.61 -5.01
N GLN A 57 -2.40 8.48 -3.72
CA GLN A 57 -3.31 9.41 -3.02
C GLN A 57 -2.76 10.84 -3.04
N LEU A 58 -1.46 11.01 -2.80
CA LEU A 58 -0.80 12.31 -2.86
C LEU A 58 -0.88 12.91 -4.27
N ARG A 59 -0.60 12.12 -5.32
CA ARG A 59 -0.73 12.53 -6.72
C ARG A 59 -2.17 12.92 -7.08
N ALA A 60 -3.13 12.09 -6.68
CA ALA A 60 -4.55 12.31 -6.96
C ALA A 60 -5.12 13.55 -6.27
N LEU A 61 -4.66 13.84 -5.05
CA LEU A 61 -5.06 15.00 -4.26
C LEU A 61 -4.33 16.30 -4.64
N GLY A 62 -3.44 16.25 -5.64
CA GLY A 62 -2.70 17.42 -6.13
C GLY A 62 -1.49 17.81 -5.29
N GLY A 63 -0.97 16.90 -4.46
CA GLY A 63 0.32 17.06 -3.79
C GLY A 63 1.48 16.87 -4.77
N PRO A 64 2.67 17.45 -4.52
CA PRO A 64 3.85 17.14 -5.30
C PRO A 64 4.11 15.63 -5.18
N ALA A 65 4.08 14.92 -6.30
CA ALA A 65 4.69 13.60 -6.36
C ALA A 65 6.15 13.80 -5.97
N GLU A 66 6.66 13.05 -4.99
CA GLU A 66 8.10 13.02 -4.76
C GLU A 66 8.78 12.72 -6.09
N LYS A 67 9.61 13.66 -6.54
CA LYS A 67 10.56 13.42 -7.61
C LYS A 67 11.65 12.53 -7.03
N GLY A 68 11.45 11.23 -7.11
CA GLY A 68 12.55 10.27 -6.96
C GLY A 68 13.42 10.30 -8.22
N HIS A 69 14.46 11.14 -8.21
CA HIS A 69 15.85 10.82 -8.57
C HIS A 69 16.75 12.05 -8.48
#